data_AF-A9VC91-F1
#
_entry.id   AF-A9VC91-F1
#
_cell.length_a   1.000
_cell.length_b   1.000
_cell.length_c   1.000
_cell.angle_alpha   90.00
_cell.angle_beta   90.00
_cell.angle_gamma   90.00
#
_symmetry.space_group_name_H-M   'P 1'
#
loop_
_entity.id
_entity.type
_entity.pdbx_description
1 polymer ?
#
loop_
_entity_poly.entity_id
_entity_poly.type
_entity_poly.pdbx_seq_one_letter_code
_entity_poly.pdbx_strand_id
1 'polypeptide(L)'
;MSRLYTVVLAATVGSAALWSCWLVHQWRQRRRRLHNIREDCKRQLRQVTAANHPSCLGRSREEGRARRLARIRDRIRSGKPIRVLSLDGGGVRGAFAARIMERIEEDMPEFVDSVDVFAGTSTGTLIAGLMCMGHSAAVTRKLFDLGAVIIFGLPPILRGWSPFHAARDGSNKNSVFSEIASGAHMWELERYLLAPTFRMHTPGDACTGQNQYHAHSIWHPDCISNFLDAKTGEDNPRHLDLPLYKVAMMATAAPTKFPVYEGFIDGGMFANTPALEGVSAILAAFPEVDISQIVVLSIGTGQIANSVHTGLRRAHWGLFQGFLEKPVELIDGSIEKYV
;
A
#
# COMPACT_ATOMS: atom_id res chain seq x y z
N MET A 1 36.66 -23.98 -53.38
CA MET A 1 35.46 -23.92 -52.49
C MET A 1 35.77 -23.52 -51.03
N SER A 2 37.00 -23.64 -50.51
CA SER A 2 37.31 -23.34 -49.10
C SER A 2 37.42 -21.86 -48.72
N ARG A 3 37.69 -20.94 -49.66
CA ARG A 3 37.80 -19.49 -49.35
C ARG A 3 36.47 -18.73 -49.30
N LEU A 4 35.39 -19.24 -49.91
CA LEU A 4 34.07 -18.60 -49.87
C LEU A 4 33.33 -18.86 -48.56
N TYR A 5 33.53 -20.03 -47.93
CA TYR A 5 32.88 -20.36 -46.64
C TYR A 5 33.43 -19.53 -45.47
N THR A 6 34.72 -19.18 -45.47
CA THR A 6 35.33 -18.36 -44.40
C THR A 6 34.81 -16.92 -44.41
N VAL A 7 34.51 -16.35 -45.58
CA VAL A 7 34.00 -14.98 -45.72
C VAL A 7 32.53 -14.88 -45.30
N VAL A 8 31.72 -15.89 -45.60
CA VAL A 8 30.30 -15.93 -45.18
C VAL A 8 30.18 -16.14 -43.67
N LEU A 9 31.01 -16.99 -43.05
CA LEU A 9 31.00 -17.18 -41.59
C LEU A 9 31.45 -15.90 -40.83
N ALA A 10 32.46 -15.19 -41.35
CA ALA A 10 32.94 -13.94 -40.77
C ALA A 10 31.89 -12.81 -40.85
N ALA A 11 31.10 -12.74 -41.92
CA ALA A 11 30.01 -11.77 -42.08
C ALA A 11 28.84 -12.04 -41.12
N THR A 12 28.52 -13.30 -40.84
CA THR A 12 27.48 -13.68 -39.85
C THR A 12 27.90 -13.46 -38.39
N VAL A 13 29.18 -13.67 -38.06
CA VAL A 13 29.71 -13.43 -36.70
C VAL A 13 29.91 -11.94 -36.44
N GLY A 14 30.39 -11.18 -37.43
CA GLY A 14 30.54 -9.72 -37.35
C GLY A 14 29.21 -9.00 -37.21
N SER A 15 28.16 -9.46 -37.91
CA SER A 15 26.80 -8.92 -37.73
C SER A 15 26.21 -9.29 -36.37
N ALA A 16 26.33 -10.53 -35.89
CA ALA A 16 25.86 -10.90 -34.55
C ALA A 16 26.54 -10.10 -33.41
N ALA A 17 27.84 -9.82 -33.54
CA ALA A 17 28.59 -9.00 -32.58
C ALA A 17 28.21 -7.50 -32.63
N LEU A 18 27.91 -6.97 -33.82
CA LEU A 18 27.41 -5.60 -33.97
C LEU A 18 25.97 -5.46 -33.47
N TRP A 19 25.12 -6.47 -33.69
CA TRP A 19 23.76 -6.54 -33.15
C TRP A 19 23.77 -6.67 -31.62
N SER A 20 24.67 -7.47 -31.05
CA SER A 20 24.81 -7.56 -29.59
C SER A 20 25.36 -6.27 -28.97
N CYS A 21 26.35 -5.62 -29.60
CA CYS A 21 26.83 -4.30 -29.19
C CYS A 21 25.76 -3.22 -29.30
N TRP A 22 24.96 -3.22 -30.37
CA TRP A 22 23.83 -2.31 -30.56
C TRP A 22 22.74 -2.55 -29.51
N LEU A 23 22.35 -3.80 -29.24
CA LEU A 23 21.40 -4.14 -28.18
C LEU A 23 21.90 -3.73 -26.79
N VAL A 24 23.19 -3.96 -26.49
CA VAL A 24 23.83 -3.52 -25.25
C VAL A 24 23.85 -1.98 -25.16
N HIS A 25 24.10 -1.30 -26.26
CA HIS A 25 24.07 0.17 -26.33
C HIS A 25 22.65 0.72 -26.11
N GLN A 26 21.65 0.19 -26.83
CA GLN A 26 20.23 0.52 -26.65
C GLN A 26 19.77 0.25 -25.22
N TRP A 27 20.19 -0.88 -24.65
CA TRP A 27 19.91 -1.23 -23.26
C TRP A 27 20.55 -0.24 -22.28
N ARG A 28 21.83 0.12 -22.48
CA ARG A 28 22.52 1.13 -21.66
C ARG A 28 21.84 2.49 -21.75
N GLN A 29 21.44 2.93 -22.94
CA GLN A 29 20.70 4.17 -23.14
C GLN A 29 19.35 4.15 -22.42
N ARG A 30 18.58 3.06 -22.58
CA ARG A 30 17.30 2.88 -21.89
C ARG A 30 17.46 2.90 -20.37
N ARG A 31 18.49 2.23 -19.84
CA ARG A 31 18.79 2.21 -18.41
C ARG A 31 19.18 3.59 -17.88
N ARG A 32 20.00 4.35 -18.61
CA ARG A 32 20.34 5.74 -18.27
C ARG A 32 19.11 6.64 -18.27
N ARG A 33 18.25 6.52 -19.28
CA ARG A 33 17.01 7.30 -19.37
C ARG A 33 16.09 7.01 -18.17
N LEU A 34 15.89 5.75 -17.82
CA LEU A 34 15.07 5.37 -16.67
C LEU A 34 15.68 5.80 -15.34
N HIS A 35 17.01 5.77 -15.21
CA HIS A 35 17.70 6.33 -14.05
C HIS A 35 17.43 7.83 -13.92
N ASN A 36 17.59 8.60 -14.99
CA ASN A 36 17.36 10.05 -14.99
C ASN A 36 15.91 10.39 -14.64
N ILE A 37 14.93 9.67 -15.20
CA ILE A 37 13.51 9.82 -14.85
C ILE A 37 13.31 9.58 -13.35
N ARG A 38 13.92 8.52 -12.82
CA ARG A 38 13.78 8.18 -11.41
C ARG A 38 14.40 9.21 -10.47
N GLU A 39 15.56 9.76 -10.81
CA GLU A 39 16.17 10.84 -10.03
C GLU A 39 15.37 12.14 -10.12
N ASP A 40 14.79 12.46 -11.28
CA ASP A 40 13.85 13.57 -11.42
C ASP A 40 12.60 13.38 -10.54
N CYS A 41 12.01 12.17 -10.54
CA CYS A 41 10.87 11.86 -9.68
C CYS A 41 11.23 12.00 -8.20
N LYS A 42 12.42 11.56 -7.76
CA LYS A 42 12.88 11.75 -6.37
C LYS A 42 13.00 13.23 -6.02
N ARG A 43 13.54 14.06 -6.92
CA ARG A 43 13.65 15.50 -6.71
C ARG A 43 12.26 16.13 -6.59
N GLN A 44 11.35 15.81 -7.51
CA GLN A 44 9.97 16.30 -7.46
C GLN A 44 9.26 15.83 -6.18
N LEU A 45 9.48 14.59 -5.75
CA LEU A 45 8.86 14.04 -4.53
C LEU A 45 9.25 14.90 -3.32
N ARG A 46 10.55 15.15 -3.13
CA ARG A 46 11.06 16.02 -2.05
C ARG A 46 10.49 17.42 -2.11
N GLN A 47 10.41 17.99 -3.32
CA GLN A 47 9.85 19.33 -3.51
C GLN A 47 8.37 19.40 -3.14
N VAL A 48 7.57 18.41 -3.57
CA VAL A 48 6.13 18.36 -3.25
C VAL A 48 5.94 18.12 -1.75
N THR A 49 6.68 17.20 -1.13
CA THR A 49 6.63 16.96 0.31
C THR A 49 6.98 18.22 1.11
N ALA A 50 8.09 18.88 0.77
CA ALA A 50 8.53 20.09 1.47
C ALA A 50 7.56 21.27 1.31
N ALA A 51 6.90 21.38 0.16
CA ALA A 51 5.92 22.43 -0.10
C ALA A 51 4.57 22.19 0.58
N ASN A 52 4.26 20.95 0.97
CA ASN A 52 2.95 20.56 1.51
C ASN A 52 3.13 19.87 2.86
N HIS A 53 3.46 20.65 3.90
CA HIS A 53 3.58 20.10 5.24
C HIS A 53 2.22 19.55 5.74
N PRO A 54 2.17 18.30 6.23
CA PRO A 54 0.93 17.72 6.75
C PRO A 54 0.42 18.50 7.95
N SER A 55 -0.90 18.73 8.00
CA SER A 55 -1.54 19.53 9.06
C SER A 55 -1.45 18.88 10.45
N CYS A 56 -1.18 17.57 10.49
CA CYS A 56 -1.08 16.80 11.73
C CYS A 56 0.23 16.95 12.48
N LEU A 57 1.31 17.34 11.82
CA LEU A 57 2.64 17.33 12.41
C LEU A 57 2.75 18.28 13.61
N GLY A 58 3.44 17.81 14.66
CA GLY A 58 3.76 18.58 15.85
C GLY A 58 2.70 18.52 16.95
N ARG A 59 1.64 17.74 16.77
CA ARG A 59 0.57 17.58 17.77
C ARG A 59 1.03 16.67 18.90
N SER A 60 0.63 16.99 20.12
CA SER A 60 0.82 16.09 21.25
C SER A 60 -0.08 14.85 21.14
N ARG A 61 0.25 13.80 21.90
CA ARG A 61 -0.58 12.58 21.98
C ARG A 61 -1.99 12.90 22.47
N GLU A 62 -2.09 13.77 23.48
CA GLU A 62 -3.36 14.22 24.05
C GLU A 62 -4.17 15.04 23.06
N GLU A 63 -3.53 15.95 22.31
CA GLU A 63 -4.19 16.77 21.29
C GLU A 63 -4.76 15.92 20.16
N GLY A 64 -3.98 14.97 19.64
CA GLY A 64 -4.43 14.05 18.60
C GLY A 64 -5.62 13.20 19.08
N ARG A 65 -5.52 12.62 20.29
CA ARG A 65 -6.62 11.87 20.91
C ARG A 65 -7.88 12.72 21.07
N ALA A 66 -7.76 13.91 21.64
CA ALA A 66 -8.88 14.82 21.88
C ALA A 66 -9.62 15.16 20.57
N ARG A 67 -8.88 15.46 19.49
CA ARG A 67 -9.48 15.79 18.19
C ARG A 67 -10.21 14.61 17.55
N ARG A 68 -9.62 13.41 17.56
CA ARG A 68 -10.26 12.19 17.05
C ARG A 68 -11.58 11.90 17.76
N LEU A 69 -11.56 11.96 19.09
CA LEU A 69 -12.75 11.71 19.91
C LEU A 69 -13.82 12.79 19.74
N ALA A 70 -13.43 14.06 19.73
CA ALA A 70 -14.35 15.17 19.54
C ALA A 70 -15.10 15.02 18.21
N ARG A 71 -14.39 14.64 17.14
CA ARG A 71 -14.98 14.48 15.81
C ARG A 71 -16.12 13.46 15.78
N ILE A 72 -15.90 12.27 16.32
CA ILE A 72 -16.94 11.22 16.35
C ILE A 72 -18.07 11.60 17.31
N ARG A 73 -17.76 12.13 18.50
CA ARG A 73 -18.79 12.57 19.47
C ARG A 73 -19.65 13.70 18.94
N ASP A 74 -19.09 14.60 18.14
CA ASP A 74 -19.84 15.67 17.49
C ASP A 74 -20.78 15.12 16.41
N ARG A 75 -20.40 14.08 15.66
CA ARG A 75 -21.31 13.37 14.74
C ARG A 75 -22.49 12.77 15.50
N ILE A 76 -22.20 12.03 16.57
CA ILE A 76 -23.22 11.39 17.43
C ILE A 76 -24.20 12.44 17.96
N ARG A 77 -23.69 13.51 18.60
CA ARG A 77 -24.50 14.58 19.18
C ARG A 77 -25.34 15.33 18.14
N SER A 78 -24.80 15.57 16.96
CA SER A 78 -25.49 16.31 15.90
C SER A 78 -26.41 15.46 15.04
N GLY A 79 -26.43 14.14 15.24
CA GLY A 79 -27.16 13.20 14.39
C GLY A 79 -26.63 13.13 12.95
N LYS A 80 -25.43 13.67 12.69
CA LYS A 80 -24.79 13.60 11.36
C LYS A 80 -24.13 12.24 11.18
N PRO A 81 -24.11 11.68 9.96
CA PRO A 81 -23.47 10.41 9.71
C PRO A 81 -21.96 10.49 9.93
N ILE A 82 -21.40 9.44 10.53
CA ILE A 82 -19.96 9.16 10.59
C ILE A 82 -19.52 8.66 9.22
N ARG A 83 -18.54 9.34 8.62
CA ARG A 83 -18.12 9.10 7.23
C ARG A 83 -16.84 8.29 7.18
N VAL A 84 -16.91 7.13 6.51
CA VAL A 84 -15.77 6.23 6.31
C VAL A 84 -15.36 6.27 4.84
N LEU A 85 -14.07 6.51 4.59
CA LEU A 85 -13.46 6.31 3.28
C LEU A 85 -12.65 5.02 3.32
N SER A 86 -13.03 4.05 2.48
CA SER A 86 -12.35 2.77 2.31
C SER A 86 -11.64 2.74 0.96
N LEU A 87 -10.33 2.47 0.97
CA LEU A 87 -9.49 2.41 -0.22
C LEU A 87 -8.82 1.05 -0.36
N ASP A 88 -9.07 0.39 -1.48
CA ASP A 88 -8.60 -0.99 -1.69
C ASP A 88 -7.10 -1.07 -1.98
N GLY A 89 -6.56 -2.27 -1.77
CA GLY A 89 -5.23 -2.64 -2.25
C GLY A 89 -5.18 -2.80 -3.78
N GLY A 90 -3.97 -2.83 -4.34
CA GLY A 90 -3.81 -2.97 -5.79
C GLY A 90 -2.44 -2.60 -6.38
N GLY A 91 -1.45 -2.26 -5.55
CA GLY A 91 -0.13 -1.83 -6.01
C GLY A 91 -0.22 -0.56 -6.87
N VAL A 92 0.41 -0.57 -8.06
CA VAL A 92 0.39 0.60 -8.96
C VAL A 92 -1.02 1.00 -9.42
N ARG A 93 -2.01 0.07 -9.39
CA ARG A 93 -3.41 0.37 -9.71
C ARG A 93 -4.06 1.38 -8.75
N GLY A 94 -3.46 1.63 -7.58
CA GLY A 94 -3.90 2.71 -6.70
C GLY A 94 -3.92 4.10 -7.35
N ALA A 95 -3.24 4.28 -8.49
CA ALA A 95 -3.35 5.50 -9.30
C ALA A 95 -4.80 5.81 -9.72
N PHE A 96 -5.61 4.77 -9.95
CA PHE A 96 -7.05 4.93 -10.23
C PHE A 96 -7.78 5.51 -9.03
N ALA A 97 -7.61 4.91 -7.85
CA ALA A 97 -8.23 5.39 -6.62
C ALA A 97 -7.79 6.83 -6.29
N ALA A 98 -6.49 7.12 -6.41
CA ALA A 98 -5.96 8.47 -6.17
C ALA A 98 -6.52 9.51 -7.15
N ARG A 99 -6.67 9.16 -8.44
CA ARG A 99 -7.27 10.06 -9.44
C ARG A 99 -8.77 10.23 -9.26
N ILE A 100 -9.50 9.19 -8.86
CA ILE A 100 -10.92 9.30 -8.50
C ILE A 100 -11.07 10.27 -7.32
N MET A 101 -10.25 10.11 -6.28
CA MET A 101 -10.28 10.99 -5.12
C MET A 101 -9.96 12.44 -5.46
N GLU A 102 -8.97 12.70 -6.32
CA GLU A 102 -8.68 14.06 -6.80
C GLU A 102 -9.89 14.65 -7.54
N ARG A 103 -10.58 13.86 -8.36
CA ARG A 103 -11.77 14.33 -9.08
C ARG A 103 -12.95 14.63 -8.14
N ILE A 104 -13.15 13.77 -7.14
CA ILE A 104 -14.16 13.99 -6.10
C ILE A 104 -13.88 15.28 -5.35
N GLU A 105 -12.63 15.53 -4.96
CA GLU A 105 -12.26 16.74 -4.22
C GLU A 105 -12.32 18.01 -5.11
N GLU A 106 -12.01 17.91 -6.41
CA GLU A 106 -12.22 19.03 -7.35
C GLU A 106 -13.70 19.44 -7.43
N ASP A 107 -14.63 18.48 -7.41
CA ASP A 107 -16.08 18.72 -7.43
C ASP A 107 -16.64 19.04 -6.02
N MET A 108 -15.97 18.57 -4.96
CA MET A 108 -16.33 18.74 -3.56
C MET A 108 -15.08 19.09 -2.72
N PRO A 109 -14.66 20.37 -2.67
CA PRO A 109 -13.38 20.79 -2.07
C PRO A 109 -13.16 20.38 -0.61
N GLU A 110 -14.25 20.21 0.16
CA GLU A 110 -14.19 19.82 1.57
C GLU A 110 -14.30 18.29 1.77
N PHE A 111 -14.28 17.48 0.70
CA PHE A 111 -14.58 16.05 0.79
C PHE A 111 -13.66 15.32 1.77
N VAL A 112 -12.34 15.44 1.59
CA VAL A 112 -11.33 14.79 2.44
C VAL A 112 -11.42 15.27 3.88
N ASP A 113 -11.63 16.58 4.08
CA ASP A 113 -11.82 17.18 5.40
C ASP A 113 -13.10 16.74 6.10
N SER A 114 -14.05 16.21 5.34
CA SER A 114 -15.30 15.69 5.87
C SER A 114 -15.25 14.21 6.26
N VAL A 115 -14.21 13.46 5.86
CA VAL A 115 -14.04 12.02 6.17
C VAL A 115 -13.59 11.82 7.60
N ASP A 116 -14.33 11.02 8.38
CA ASP A 116 -14.08 10.75 9.81
C ASP A 116 -13.08 9.62 10.03
N VAL A 117 -13.17 8.58 9.21
CA VAL A 117 -12.34 7.38 9.28
C VAL A 117 -11.79 7.05 7.90
N PHE A 118 -10.49 6.86 7.83
CA PHE A 118 -9.79 6.35 6.67
C PHE A 118 -9.43 4.89 6.91
N ALA A 119 -9.91 3.98 6.06
CA ALA A 119 -9.51 2.59 6.04
C ALA A 119 -8.83 2.31 4.70
N GLY A 120 -7.62 1.75 4.73
CA GLY A 120 -6.88 1.50 3.51
C GLY A 120 -6.03 0.24 3.58
N THR A 121 -6.05 -0.56 2.53
CA THR A 121 -5.22 -1.78 2.43
C THR A 121 -4.10 -1.61 1.43
N SER A 122 -2.88 -2.05 1.75
CA SER A 122 -1.73 -1.95 0.85
C SER A 122 -1.53 -0.51 0.35
N THR A 123 -1.51 -0.30 -0.97
CA THR A 123 -1.50 1.03 -1.56
C THR A 123 -2.64 1.93 -1.07
N GLY A 124 -3.83 1.37 -0.82
CA GLY A 124 -4.93 2.10 -0.19
C GLY A 124 -4.53 2.66 1.18
N THR A 125 -3.75 1.93 2.00
CA THR A 125 -3.20 2.44 3.27
C THR A 125 -2.35 3.68 3.05
N LEU A 126 -1.54 3.69 1.99
CA LEU A 126 -0.68 4.83 1.69
C LEU A 126 -1.51 6.07 1.31
N ILE A 127 -2.48 5.90 0.42
CA ILE A 127 -3.36 7.00 -0.04
C ILE A 127 -4.20 7.52 1.13
N ALA A 128 -4.82 6.60 1.88
CA ALA A 128 -5.59 6.89 3.08
C ALA A 128 -4.76 7.62 4.14
N GLY A 129 -3.53 7.15 4.40
CA GLY A 129 -2.62 7.74 5.37
C GLY A 129 -2.23 9.17 5.01
N LEU A 130 -1.86 9.43 3.75
CA LEU A 130 -1.52 10.78 3.28
C LEU A 130 -2.71 11.75 3.43
N MET A 131 -3.91 11.33 3.05
CA MET A 131 -5.12 12.14 3.24
C MET A 131 -5.43 12.35 4.72
N CYS A 132 -5.30 11.31 5.54
CA CYS A 132 -5.53 11.38 6.98
C CYS A 132 -4.57 12.37 7.68
N MET A 133 -3.31 12.44 7.21
CA MET A 133 -2.31 13.42 7.64
C MET A 133 -2.63 14.86 7.27
N GLY A 134 -3.62 15.10 6.40
CA GLY A 134 -4.06 16.43 6.00
C GLY A 134 -3.64 16.85 4.60
N HIS A 135 -3.12 15.96 3.76
CA HIS A 135 -2.88 16.28 2.36
C HIS A 135 -4.18 16.27 1.56
N SER A 136 -4.30 17.22 0.62
CA SER A 136 -5.37 17.20 -0.38
C SER A 136 -5.24 15.98 -1.30
N ALA A 137 -6.33 15.57 -1.93
CA ALA A 137 -6.32 14.46 -2.87
C ALA A 137 -5.40 14.72 -4.07
N ALA A 138 -5.28 15.96 -4.53
CA ALA A 138 -4.33 16.34 -5.58
C ALA A 138 -2.86 16.13 -5.18
N VAL A 139 -2.49 16.54 -3.96
CA VAL A 139 -1.14 16.32 -3.42
C VAL A 139 -0.90 14.83 -3.22
N THR A 140 -1.85 14.11 -2.63
CA THR A 140 -1.76 12.66 -2.42
C THR A 140 -1.57 11.92 -3.74
N ARG A 141 -2.33 12.24 -4.80
CA ARG A 141 -2.12 11.62 -6.12
C ARG A 141 -0.74 11.93 -6.68
N LYS A 142 -0.29 13.20 -6.62
CA LYS A 142 1.03 13.58 -7.14
C LYS A 142 2.16 12.83 -6.42
N LEU A 143 2.10 12.73 -5.09
CA LEU A 143 3.06 11.96 -4.29
C LEU A 143 3.00 10.46 -4.64
N PHE A 144 1.79 9.91 -4.80
CA PHE A 144 1.59 8.52 -5.19
C PHE A 144 2.23 8.21 -6.56
N ASP A 145 1.96 9.01 -7.58
CA ASP A 145 2.47 8.82 -8.94
C ASP A 145 4.00 8.85 -8.98
N LEU A 146 4.61 9.83 -8.29
CA LEU A 146 6.07 9.95 -8.18
C LEU A 146 6.66 8.75 -7.42
N GLY A 147 6.05 8.38 -6.30
CA GLY A 147 6.43 7.23 -5.49
C GLY A 147 6.36 5.92 -6.27
N ALA A 148 5.29 5.72 -7.05
CA ALA A 148 5.08 4.53 -7.86
C ALA A 148 6.21 4.32 -8.88
N VAL A 149 6.67 5.39 -9.55
CA VAL A 149 7.82 5.32 -10.48
C VAL A 149 9.10 4.92 -9.74
N ILE A 150 9.33 5.46 -8.54
CA ILE A 150 10.54 5.18 -7.74
C ILE A 150 10.53 3.75 -7.19
N ILE A 151 9.37 3.26 -6.73
CA ILE A 151 9.18 1.95 -6.09
C ILE A 151 9.15 0.84 -7.14
N PHE A 152 8.34 1.01 -8.18
CA PHE A 152 8.04 -0.05 -9.16
C PHE A 152 8.91 -0.01 -10.41
N GLY A 153 9.86 0.93 -10.52
CA GLY A 153 10.86 0.97 -11.58
C GLY A 153 11.60 -0.37 -11.79
N LEU A 154 12.27 -0.51 -12.95
CA LEU A 154 12.85 -1.79 -13.39
C LEU A 154 13.71 -2.45 -12.31
N PRO A 155 13.38 -3.70 -11.89
CA PRO A 155 14.23 -4.44 -10.97
C PRO A 155 15.57 -4.79 -11.63
N PRO A 156 16.63 -5.03 -10.84
CA PRO A 156 17.86 -5.61 -11.36
C PRO A 156 17.56 -6.94 -12.08
N ILE A 157 18.11 -7.13 -13.28
CA ILE A 157 17.85 -8.29 -14.16
C ILE A 157 17.98 -9.62 -13.39
N LEU A 158 19.00 -9.75 -12.54
CA LEU A 158 19.27 -10.98 -11.79
C LEU A 158 18.24 -11.27 -10.69
N ARG A 159 17.60 -10.25 -10.11
CA ARG A 159 16.65 -10.41 -9.00
C ARG A 159 15.23 -10.71 -9.48
N GLY A 160 14.84 -10.20 -10.65
CA GLY A 160 13.54 -10.49 -11.25
C GLY A 160 13.37 -11.95 -11.69
N TRP A 161 14.46 -12.72 -11.74
CA TRP A 161 14.49 -14.13 -12.17
C TRP A 161 14.67 -15.11 -11.00
N SER A 162 14.79 -14.64 -9.76
CA SER A 162 14.98 -15.51 -8.60
C SER A 162 13.63 -16.00 -8.05
N PRO A 163 13.36 -17.32 -8.03
CA PRO A 163 12.15 -17.87 -7.43
C PRO A 163 12.19 -17.90 -5.89
N PHE A 164 13.34 -17.59 -5.29
CA PHE A 164 13.58 -17.67 -3.84
C PHE A 164 13.55 -16.33 -3.13
N HIS A 165 13.49 -15.21 -3.87
CA HIS A 165 13.57 -13.86 -3.30
C HIS A 165 12.40 -12.99 -3.77
N ALA A 166 11.98 -12.07 -2.90
CA ALA A 166 11.05 -11.02 -3.29
C ALA A 166 11.61 -10.23 -4.49
N ALA A 167 10.72 -9.86 -5.42
CA ALA A 167 11.07 -9.16 -6.65
C ALA A 167 11.83 -7.83 -6.40
N ARG A 168 11.68 -7.24 -5.21
CA ARG A 168 12.33 -6.00 -4.77
C ARG A 168 12.88 -6.14 -3.34
N ASP A 169 13.89 -5.35 -2.98
CA ASP A 169 14.46 -5.29 -1.61
C ASP A 169 13.71 -4.38 -0.65
N GLY A 170 12.80 -3.53 -1.14
CA GLY A 170 12.05 -2.58 -0.33
C GLY A 170 12.80 -1.28 0.02
N SER A 171 14.07 -1.12 -0.37
CA SER A 171 14.86 0.09 -0.09
C SER A 171 14.23 1.36 -0.68
N ASN A 172 13.79 1.27 -1.94
CA ASN A 172 13.09 2.36 -2.62
C ASN A 172 11.76 2.68 -1.94
N LYS A 173 11.03 1.65 -1.52
CA LYS A 173 9.75 1.77 -0.81
C LYS A 173 9.95 2.51 0.50
N ASN A 174 10.94 2.10 1.29
CA ASN A 174 11.32 2.78 2.52
C ASN A 174 11.72 4.24 2.25
N SER A 175 12.55 4.50 1.25
CA SER A 175 12.96 5.88 0.92
C SER A 175 11.80 6.79 0.55
N VAL A 176 10.79 6.29 -0.16
CA VAL A 176 9.61 7.07 -0.53
C VAL A 176 8.72 7.29 0.68
N PHE A 177 8.45 6.25 1.46
CA PHE A 177 7.53 6.35 2.59
C PHE A 177 8.12 7.20 3.73
N SER A 178 9.41 7.03 4.01
CA SER A 178 10.11 7.88 4.99
C SER A 178 10.16 9.34 4.56
N GLU A 179 10.19 9.63 3.25
CA GLU A 179 10.13 11.01 2.76
C GLU A 179 8.73 11.61 2.95
N ILE A 180 7.69 10.97 2.43
CA ILE A 180 6.32 11.53 2.41
C ILE A 180 5.62 11.54 3.77
N ALA A 181 6.03 10.68 4.70
CA ALA A 181 5.50 10.59 6.06
C ALA A 181 6.56 10.88 7.11
N SER A 182 7.58 11.68 6.76
CA SER A 182 8.68 12.03 7.67
C SER A 182 8.16 12.74 8.92
N GLY A 183 8.57 12.26 10.09
CA GLY A 183 8.20 12.82 11.38
C GLY A 183 6.78 12.52 11.86
N ALA A 184 5.89 12.03 10.99
CA ALA A 184 4.50 11.80 11.31
C ALA A 184 4.26 10.46 12.03
N HIS A 185 3.46 10.48 13.10
CA HIS A 185 3.09 9.31 13.89
C HIS A 185 1.58 9.12 13.99
N MET A 186 1.16 7.88 14.30
CA MET A 186 -0.27 7.52 14.42
C MET A 186 -1.00 8.35 15.49
N TRP A 187 -0.31 8.76 16.57
CA TRP A 187 -0.90 9.60 17.62
C TRP A 187 -1.25 11.02 17.17
N GLU A 188 -0.55 11.59 16.18
CA GLU A 188 -0.72 12.98 15.74
C GLU A 188 -1.97 13.18 14.85
N LEU A 189 -2.47 12.09 14.27
CA LEU A 189 -3.61 12.11 13.37
C LEU A 189 -4.87 12.60 14.09
N GLU A 190 -5.59 13.58 13.55
CA GLU A 190 -6.86 14.06 14.11
C GLU A 190 -8.08 13.25 13.65
N ARG A 191 -7.85 12.25 12.81
CA ARG A 191 -8.86 11.37 12.21
C ARG A 191 -8.42 9.92 12.41
N TYR A 192 -9.36 8.99 12.30
CA TYR A 192 -9.01 7.58 12.45
C TYR A 192 -8.38 7.03 11.17
N LEU A 193 -7.29 6.29 11.31
CA LEU A 193 -6.65 5.53 10.24
C LEU A 193 -6.65 4.05 10.65
N LEU A 194 -7.10 3.20 9.73
CA LEU A 194 -7.05 1.75 9.86
C LEU A 194 -6.32 1.15 8.67
N ALA A 195 -5.31 0.34 8.96
CA ALA A 195 -4.44 -0.31 8.01
C ALA A 195 -4.40 -1.82 8.27
N PRO A 196 -5.10 -2.64 7.46
CA PRO A 196 -4.99 -4.09 7.58
C PRO A 196 -3.56 -4.55 7.30
N THR A 197 -3.08 -5.46 8.14
CA THR A 197 -1.79 -6.13 8.02
C THR A 197 -1.95 -7.58 8.44
N PHE A 198 -1.04 -8.46 8.05
CA PHE A 198 -1.04 -9.83 8.54
C PHE A 198 0.26 -10.07 9.31
N ARG A 199 0.12 -10.35 10.60
CA ARG A 199 1.27 -10.53 11.49
C ARG A 199 1.80 -11.95 11.35
N MET A 200 3.07 -12.04 10.97
CA MET A 200 3.86 -13.26 10.98
C MET A 200 4.58 -13.39 12.31
N HIS A 201 4.79 -14.64 12.73
CA HIS A 201 5.54 -14.91 13.95
C HIS A 201 6.95 -14.31 13.87
N THR A 202 7.30 -13.46 14.85
CA THR A 202 8.63 -12.88 14.98
C THR A 202 9.17 -13.17 16.38
N PRO A 203 10.28 -13.91 16.53
CA PRO A 203 10.98 -14.00 17.81
C PRO A 203 11.47 -12.61 18.22
N GLY A 204 11.04 -12.13 19.40
CA GLY A 204 11.43 -10.80 19.90
C GLY A 204 10.60 -9.61 19.39
N ASP A 205 9.36 -9.84 18.91
CA ASP A 205 8.42 -8.76 18.58
C ASP A 205 8.33 -7.75 19.74
N ALA A 206 8.50 -6.46 19.46
CA ALA A 206 8.38 -5.36 20.42
C ALA A 206 7.00 -5.33 21.13
N CYS A 207 6.02 -6.05 20.59
CA CYS A 207 4.70 -6.26 21.18
C CYS A 207 4.64 -7.40 22.22
N THR A 208 5.72 -8.15 22.47
CA THR A 208 5.78 -9.27 23.44
C THR A 208 6.07 -8.83 24.87
N GLY A 209 6.15 -7.52 25.13
CA GLY A 209 6.03 -6.98 26.48
C GLY A 209 4.56 -6.97 26.92
N GLN A 210 4.17 -7.97 27.71
CA GLN A 210 3.00 -7.97 28.59
C GLN A 210 1.64 -7.56 27.96
N ASN A 211 0.95 -8.44 27.20
CA ASN A 211 -0.52 -8.53 27.33
C ASN A 211 -1.17 -9.79 26.71
N GLN A 212 -2.26 -10.22 27.36
CA GLN A 212 -2.78 -11.59 27.51
C GLN A 212 -3.80 -12.09 26.46
N TYR A 213 -3.86 -11.55 25.24
CA TYR A 213 -4.87 -12.03 24.26
C TYR A 213 -4.42 -13.17 23.35
N HIS A 214 -3.12 -13.31 23.11
CA HIS A 214 -2.58 -14.40 22.31
C HIS A 214 -1.28 -14.88 22.95
N ALA A 215 -1.39 -15.86 23.85
CA ALA A 215 -0.26 -16.48 24.53
C ALA A 215 0.65 -17.32 23.60
N HIS A 216 0.39 -17.32 22.29
CA HIS A 216 1.08 -18.20 21.35
C HIS A 216 1.49 -17.48 20.06
N SER A 217 2.70 -17.83 19.65
CA SER A 217 3.41 -17.59 18.40
C SER A 217 2.66 -18.02 17.13
N ILE A 218 1.46 -17.47 16.88
CA ILE A 218 0.65 -17.82 15.71
C ILE A 218 0.51 -16.66 14.73
N TRP A 219 0.40 -16.99 13.46
CA TRP A 219 0.07 -16.03 12.40
C TRP A 219 -1.36 -15.55 12.61
N HIS A 220 -1.60 -14.24 12.52
CA HIS A 220 -2.94 -13.69 12.69
C HIS A 220 -3.17 -12.44 11.84
N PRO A 221 -4.41 -12.21 11.38
CA PRO A 221 -4.80 -10.93 10.81
C PRO A 221 -4.70 -9.85 11.90
N ASP A 222 -4.30 -8.65 11.49
CA ASP A 222 -4.15 -7.50 12.37
C ASP A 222 -4.60 -6.22 11.64
N CYS A 223 -5.02 -5.22 12.40
CA CYS A 223 -5.45 -3.93 11.86
C CYS A 223 -4.74 -2.84 12.66
N ILE A 224 -3.61 -2.38 12.12
CA ILE A 224 -2.87 -1.27 12.72
C ILE A 224 -3.74 -0.03 12.63
N SER A 225 -4.04 0.56 13.77
CA SER A 225 -4.95 1.70 13.83
C SER A 225 -4.75 2.58 15.06
N ASN A 226 -5.23 3.80 14.98
CA ASN A 226 -5.28 4.74 16.11
C ASN A 226 -6.67 4.79 16.77
N PHE A 227 -7.46 3.71 16.63
CA PHE A 227 -8.70 3.50 17.36
C PHE A 227 -8.43 3.23 18.84
N LEU A 228 -9.47 3.48 19.66
CA LEU A 228 -9.48 3.04 21.03
C LEU A 228 -9.55 1.51 21.09
N ASP A 229 -8.89 0.91 22.08
CA ASP A 229 -9.11 -0.48 22.43
C ASP A 229 -10.53 -0.64 22.97
N ALA A 230 -11.31 -1.52 22.35
CA ALA A 230 -12.72 -1.71 22.66
C ALA A 230 -12.99 -2.20 24.09
N LYS A 231 -11.99 -2.79 24.77
CA LYS A 231 -12.14 -3.36 26.12
C LYS A 231 -11.76 -2.35 27.19
N THR A 232 -10.74 -1.54 26.93
CA THR A 232 -10.24 -0.56 27.91
C THR A 232 -10.78 0.85 27.67
N GLY A 233 -11.22 1.17 26.46
CA GLY A 233 -11.54 2.54 26.03
C GLY A 233 -10.30 3.45 25.90
N GLU A 234 -9.10 2.89 26.00
CA GLU A 234 -7.84 3.62 25.95
C GLU A 234 -7.13 3.43 24.61
N ASP A 235 -6.18 4.32 24.28
CA ASP A 235 -5.39 4.13 23.06
C ASP A 235 -4.58 2.84 23.15
N ASN A 236 -4.52 2.08 22.05
CA ASN A 236 -3.60 0.95 21.96
C ASN A 236 -2.17 1.46 21.70
N PRO A 237 -1.26 1.47 22.69
CA PRO A 237 0.06 2.08 22.54
C PRO A 237 0.88 1.39 21.44
N ARG A 238 0.65 0.10 21.18
CA ARG A 238 1.40 -0.67 20.17
C ARG A 238 1.26 -0.13 18.76
N HIS A 239 0.07 0.36 18.42
CA HIS A 239 -0.20 0.92 17.10
C HIS A 239 -0.01 2.43 17.09
N LEU A 240 -0.36 3.08 18.21
CA LEU A 240 -0.30 4.52 18.31
C LEU A 240 1.14 5.05 18.22
N ASP A 241 2.11 4.28 18.75
CA ASP A 241 3.51 4.71 18.77
C ASP A 241 4.24 4.57 17.42
N LEU A 242 3.58 4.01 16.40
CA LEU A 242 4.20 3.75 15.12
C LEU A 242 4.32 5.02 14.27
N PRO A 243 5.51 5.28 13.69
CA PRO A 243 5.65 6.25 12.60
C PRO A 243 4.80 5.82 11.39
N LEU A 244 4.15 6.76 10.73
CA LEU A 244 3.24 6.46 9.61
C LEU A 244 3.93 5.79 8.42
N TYR A 245 5.21 6.11 8.17
CA TYR A 245 5.97 5.42 7.13
C TYR A 245 6.10 3.92 7.44
N LYS A 246 6.23 3.52 8.72
CA LYS A 246 6.31 2.12 9.12
C LYS A 246 4.97 1.42 8.92
N VAL A 247 3.87 2.06 9.27
CA VAL A 247 2.51 1.56 9.01
C VAL A 247 2.34 1.25 7.52
N ALA A 248 2.73 2.19 6.65
CA ALA A 248 2.69 1.97 5.20
C ALA A 248 3.64 0.85 4.75
N MET A 249 4.84 0.72 5.32
CA MET A 249 5.79 -0.35 5.00
C MET A 249 5.23 -1.73 5.34
N MET A 250 4.63 -1.89 6.53
CA MET A 250 3.98 -3.11 7.03
C MET A 250 2.78 -3.49 6.16
N ALA A 251 1.86 -2.54 5.92
CA ALA A 251 0.63 -2.80 5.17
C ALA A 251 0.84 -3.09 3.68
N THR A 252 1.99 -2.71 3.10
CA THR A 252 2.31 -2.92 1.68
C THR A 252 3.36 -4.01 1.44
N ALA A 253 3.66 -4.84 2.44
CA ALA A 253 4.63 -5.92 2.34
C ALA A 253 4.04 -7.15 1.61
N ALA A 254 3.64 -6.95 0.34
CA ALA A 254 2.96 -7.97 -0.45
C ALA A 254 3.87 -9.17 -0.73
N PRO A 255 3.43 -10.41 -0.40
CA PRO A 255 4.19 -11.63 -0.69
C PRO A 255 4.62 -11.68 -2.16
N THR A 256 5.79 -12.26 -2.43
CA THR A 256 6.47 -12.29 -3.75
C THR A 256 6.98 -10.94 -4.29
N LYS A 257 6.38 -9.80 -3.90
CA LYS A 257 6.77 -8.47 -4.39
C LYS A 257 7.77 -7.78 -3.47
N PHE A 258 7.53 -7.84 -2.16
CA PHE A 258 8.35 -7.21 -1.13
C PHE A 258 8.68 -8.21 -0.01
N PRO A 259 9.81 -8.01 0.71
CA PRO A 259 10.10 -8.80 1.90
C PRO A 259 9.10 -8.47 3.03
N VAL A 260 8.98 -9.41 3.98
CA VAL A 260 8.34 -9.17 5.28
C VAL A 260 8.98 -7.95 5.95
N TYR A 261 8.18 -7.07 6.55
CA TYR A 261 8.68 -5.87 7.23
C TYR A 261 8.31 -5.91 8.70
N GLU A 262 9.32 -6.00 9.58
CA GLU A 262 9.14 -6.06 11.05
C GLU A 262 8.11 -7.10 11.51
N GLY A 263 8.06 -8.26 10.82
CA GLY A 263 7.10 -9.31 11.15
C GLY A 263 5.72 -9.17 10.50
N PHE A 264 5.49 -8.17 9.65
CA PHE A 264 4.21 -7.95 8.98
C PHE A 264 4.30 -8.18 7.47
N ILE A 265 3.21 -8.71 6.91
CA ILE A 265 2.93 -8.75 5.47
C ILE A 265 1.64 -8.00 5.16
N ASP A 266 1.40 -7.79 3.87
CA ASP A 266 0.28 -7.02 3.33
C ASP A 266 -1.10 -7.56 3.81
N GLY A 267 -1.98 -6.64 4.20
CA GLY A 267 -3.34 -6.95 4.65
C GLY A 267 -4.27 -7.44 3.54
N GLY A 268 -3.88 -7.28 2.27
CA GLY A 268 -4.61 -7.85 1.12
C GLY A 268 -4.76 -9.37 1.19
N MET A 269 -3.98 -10.04 2.05
CA MET A 269 -4.13 -11.47 2.34
C MET A 269 -5.47 -11.85 2.98
N PHE A 270 -6.16 -10.91 3.66
CA PHE A 270 -7.46 -11.18 4.30
C PHE A 270 -8.50 -10.08 4.10
N ALA A 271 -8.09 -8.82 3.95
CA ALA A 271 -8.98 -7.68 3.85
C ALA A 271 -8.50 -6.70 2.76
N ASN A 272 -8.61 -7.09 1.49
CA ASN A 272 -8.22 -6.22 0.37
C ASN A 272 -9.16 -5.00 0.19
N THR A 273 -10.41 -5.11 0.64
CA THR A 273 -11.42 -4.05 0.68
C THR A 273 -11.78 -3.76 2.16
N PRO A 274 -11.14 -2.76 2.81
CA PRO A 274 -11.17 -2.62 4.26
C PRO A 274 -12.42 -1.91 4.82
N ALA A 275 -13.53 -1.94 4.09
CA ALA A 275 -14.75 -1.24 4.45
C ALA A 275 -15.38 -1.81 5.72
N LEU A 276 -15.43 -3.14 5.81
CA LEU A 276 -16.00 -3.83 6.96
C LEU A 276 -15.15 -3.61 8.21
N GLU A 277 -13.82 -3.69 8.08
CA GLU A 277 -12.87 -3.45 9.17
C GLU A 277 -13.01 -2.03 9.72
N GLY A 278 -13.17 -1.03 8.84
CA GLY A 278 -13.44 0.36 9.24
C GLY A 278 -14.74 0.50 10.03
N VAL A 279 -15.83 -0.11 9.56
CA VAL A 279 -17.13 -0.09 10.25
C VAL A 279 -17.05 -0.82 11.59
N SER A 280 -16.45 -2.01 11.62
CA SER A 280 -16.28 -2.81 12.84
C SER A 280 -15.43 -2.08 13.88
N ALA A 281 -14.37 -1.38 13.47
CA ALA A 281 -13.54 -0.59 14.38
C ALA A 281 -14.32 0.57 15.03
N ILE A 282 -15.20 1.24 14.28
CA ILE A 282 -16.07 2.29 14.84
C ILE A 282 -17.03 1.69 15.88
N LEU A 283 -17.76 0.63 15.52
CA LEU A 283 -18.74 0.01 16.42
C LEU A 283 -18.09 -0.56 17.69
N ALA A 284 -16.85 -1.04 17.57
CA ALA A 284 -16.08 -1.55 18.71
C ALA A 284 -15.56 -0.41 19.61
N ALA A 285 -15.11 0.70 19.03
CA ALA A 285 -14.57 1.84 19.79
C ALA A 285 -15.65 2.77 20.36
N PHE A 286 -16.84 2.80 19.76
CA PHE A 286 -17.97 3.66 20.13
C PHE A 286 -19.26 2.82 20.21
N PRO A 287 -19.50 2.09 21.31
CA PRO A 287 -20.66 1.21 21.46
C PRO A 287 -22.02 1.93 21.38
N GLU A 288 -22.04 3.25 21.57
CA GLU A 288 -23.23 4.09 21.42
C GLU A 288 -23.63 4.39 19.96
N VAL A 289 -22.76 4.08 19.00
CA VAL A 289 -23.01 4.29 17.57
C VAL A 289 -23.82 3.13 17.00
N ASP A 290 -24.96 3.44 16.40
CA ASP A 290 -25.71 2.48 15.58
C ASP A 290 -25.15 2.42 14.16
N ILE A 291 -25.22 1.25 13.52
CA ILE A 291 -24.72 1.05 12.15
C ILE A 291 -25.40 1.98 11.13
N SER A 292 -26.66 2.36 11.36
CA SER A 292 -27.40 3.32 10.51
C SER A 292 -26.80 4.73 10.52
N GLN A 293 -25.96 5.05 11.49
CA GLN A 293 -25.26 6.33 11.60
C GLN A 293 -23.95 6.34 10.80
N ILE A 294 -23.55 5.24 10.18
CA ILE A 294 -22.29 5.11 9.45
C ILE A 294 -22.55 5.12 7.94
N VAL A 295 -21.84 5.97 7.21
CA VAL A 295 -21.85 6.00 5.74
C VAL A 295 -20.46 5.69 5.23
N VAL A 296 -20.36 4.75 4.28
CA VAL A 296 -19.10 4.29 3.72
C VAL A 296 -19.03 4.64 2.23
N LEU A 297 -17.94 5.26 1.80
CA LEU A 297 -17.51 5.27 0.41
C LEU A 297 -16.34 4.29 0.27
N SER A 298 -16.51 3.24 -0.53
CA SER A 298 -15.46 2.27 -0.84
C SER A 298 -15.04 2.41 -2.29
N ILE A 299 -13.73 2.60 -2.52
CA ILE A 299 -13.14 2.80 -3.85
C ILE A 299 -12.16 1.68 -4.14
N GLY A 300 -12.53 0.83 -5.09
CA GLY A 300 -11.69 -0.24 -5.61
C GLY A 300 -10.58 0.27 -6.54
N THR A 301 -9.56 -0.57 -6.75
CA THR A 301 -8.48 -0.30 -7.72
C THR A 301 -8.74 -0.92 -9.11
N GLY A 302 -9.98 -1.35 -9.35
CA GLY A 302 -10.43 -2.01 -10.57
C GLY A 302 -10.10 -3.51 -10.60
N GLN A 303 -10.96 -4.29 -11.26
CA GLN A 303 -10.78 -5.73 -11.45
C GLN A 303 -10.14 -6.03 -12.80
N ILE A 304 -9.32 -7.08 -12.87
CA ILE A 304 -8.80 -7.59 -14.13
C ILE A 304 -9.80 -8.64 -14.63
N ALA A 305 -10.48 -8.37 -15.74
CA ALA A 305 -11.45 -9.28 -16.36
C ALA A 305 -10.79 -10.48 -17.09
N ASN A 306 -9.69 -11.00 -16.56
CA ASN A 306 -9.05 -12.19 -17.09
C ASN A 306 -9.78 -13.41 -16.56
N SER A 307 -10.67 -13.99 -17.37
CA SER A 307 -11.20 -15.32 -17.06
C SER A 307 -10.10 -16.34 -17.29
N VAL A 308 -9.76 -17.12 -16.25
CA VAL A 308 -8.99 -18.34 -16.45
C VAL A 308 -9.89 -19.31 -17.21
N HIS A 309 -9.69 -19.45 -18.52
CA HIS A 309 -10.37 -20.47 -19.32
C HIS A 309 -9.91 -21.85 -18.84
N THR A 310 -10.66 -22.45 -17.91
CA THR A 310 -10.53 -23.85 -17.52
C THR A 310 -11.16 -24.74 -18.59
N GLY A 311 -10.70 -24.60 -19.83
CA GLY A 311 -11.07 -25.51 -20.91
C GLY A 311 -10.60 -26.93 -20.58
N LEU A 312 -11.51 -27.78 -20.11
CA LEU A 312 -11.49 -29.26 -20.22
C LEU A 312 -10.20 -30.02 -19.86
N ARG A 313 -9.32 -29.46 -19.03
CA ARG A 313 -8.25 -30.23 -18.36
C ARG A 313 -8.20 -29.83 -16.90
N ARG A 314 -8.25 -30.82 -16.00
CA ARG A 314 -7.96 -30.65 -14.57
C ARG A 314 -6.73 -29.76 -14.44
N ALA A 315 -6.92 -28.51 -14.01
CA ALA A 315 -5.81 -27.59 -13.81
C ALA A 315 -5.01 -28.14 -12.61
N HIS A 316 -3.88 -28.80 -12.89
CA HIS A 316 -2.94 -29.22 -11.88
C HIS A 316 -2.14 -27.99 -11.46
N TRP A 317 -2.70 -27.17 -10.56
CA TRP A 317 -2.07 -25.96 -10.05
C TRP A 317 -0.85 -26.33 -9.18
N GLY A 318 0.27 -26.62 -9.83
CA GLY A 318 1.57 -26.77 -9.18
C GLY A 318 2.15 -25.40 -8.78
N LEU A 319 3.23 -25.42 -7.99
CA LEU A 319 3.96 -24.22 -7.51
C LEU A 319 4.22 -23.18 -8.62
N PHE A 320 4.56 -23.63 -9.83
CA PHE A 320 4.84 -22.75 -10.96
C PHE A 320 3.59 -22.09 -11.55
N GLN A 321 2.46 -22.79 -11.61
CA GLN A 321 1.24 -22.28 -12.25
C GLN A 321 0.37 -21.44 -11.31
N GLY A 322 0.37 -21.76 -10.00
CA GLY A 322 -0.38 -20.99 -9.00
C GLY A 322 0.36 -19.77 -8.47
N PHE A 323 1.65 -19.89 -8.18
CA PHE A 323 2.38 -18.85 -7.45
C PHE A 323 3.21 -17.93 -8.34
N LEU A 324 3.74 -18.43 -9.47
CA LEU A 324 4.58 -17.64 -10.38
C LEU A 324 3.79 -16.97 -11.51
N GLU A 325 2.73 -17.60 -12.02
CA GLU A 325 1.89 -16.99 -13.08
C GLU A 325 0.82 -16.04 -12.53
N LYS A 326 0.28 -16.29 -11.32
CA LYS A 326 -0.96 -15.67 -10.82
C LYS A 326 -0.94 -15.08 -9.39
N PRO A 327 0.16 -14.47 -8.90
CA PRO A 327 0.20 -13.95 -7.53
C PRO A 327 -0.72 -12.73 -7.33
N VAL A 328 -1.04 -11.97 -8.38
CA VAL A 328 -1.95 -10.81 -8.28
C VAL A 328 -3.39 -11.27 -8.10
N GLU A 329 -3.81 -12.36 -8.76
CA GLU A 329 -5.16 -12.91 -8.68
C GLU A 329 -5.45 -13.55 -7.30
N LEU A 330 -4.43 -14.13 -6.65
CA LEU A 330 -4.56 -14.69 -5.29
C LEU A 330 -4.64 -13.63 -4.18
N ILE A 331 -4.03 -12.46 -4.38
CA ILE A 331 -4.07 -11.34 -3.42
C ILE A 331 -5.33 -10.48 -3.62
N ASP A 332 -5.91 -10.47 -4.83
CA ASP A 332 -7.13 -9.69 -5.12
C ASP A 332 -8.34 -10.21 -4.32
N GLY A 333 -8.33 -11.45 -3.82
CA GLY A 333 -9.41 -12.02 -2.99
C GLY A 333 -10.77 -12.15 -3.70
N SER A 334 -10.92 -11.52 -4.87
CA SER A 334 -12.06 -11.55 -5.78
C SER A 334 -12.03 -12.82 -6.64
N ILE A 335 -11.96 -13.99 -6.00
CA ILE A 335 -12.50 -15.19 -6.64
C ILE A 335 -14.02 -15.04 -6.57
N GLU A 336 -14.58 -14.27 -7.50
CA GLU A 336 -16.00 -14.35 -7.81
C GLU A 336 -16.27 -15.79 -8.27
N LYS A 337 -16.85 -16.59 -7.37
CA LYS A 337 -17.65 -17.72 -7.79
C LYS A 337 -18.85 -17.12 -8.51
N TYR A 338 -18.79 -17.06 -9.84
CA TYR A 338 -20.00 -17.05 -10.65
C TYR A 338 -20.82 -18.27 -10.22
N VAL A 339 -21.88 -18.04 -9.45
CA VAL A 339 -22.95 -19.02 -9.18
C VAL A 339 -23.92 -18.98 -10.33
#